data_AF-A0A974KVX3-F1
#
_entry.id   AF-A0A974KVX3-F1
#
_cell.length_a   1.000
_cell.length_b   1.000
_cell.length_c   1.000
_cell.angle_alpha   90.00
_cell.angle_beta   90.00
_cell.angle_gamma   90.00
#
_symmetry.space_group_name_H-M   'P 1'
#
loop_
_entity.id
_entity.type
_entity.pdbx_description
1 polymer ?
#
loop_
_entity_poly.entity_id
_entity_poly.type
_entity_poly.pdbx_seq_one_letter_code
_entity_poly.pdbx_strand_id
1 'polypeptide(L)'
;MKKKKSTTFKIIITILILLLVLIIGFVIFAFVKFHSLNNSIKEPLDRDHSQLRQKNLKDGDPMTVVLYGIDDDAQRHQENLGQRSDSIVLMSINPKDNKTVMVSVPRDTRTEIVGHNSTEKINHAYAYGGPKMAVHSLEKLMDVPVDHYIAINMDGVKTVVDEIGGVDIVSDATFKFHNYQFEKGKKYHIDGDQALTYMRSRKEEGAGGDGGRQLRQQQVITAVAKEAFSMSSVTKLNSIFKAAQDNLRTDLSFIELNKFRSDYNKADNNVERLIIDGQNDKGDDGLYYFYPNKDSLNEVKQKIKDNLEMK
;
A
#
# COMPACT_ATOMS: atom_id res chain seq x y z
N MET A 1 -52.21 -48.07 1.53
CA MET A 1 -52.41 -47.27 0.31
C MET A 1 -51.33 -46.18 0.22
N LYS A 2 -50.39 -46.27 -0.73
CA LYS A 2 -49.40 -45.19 -0.97
C LYS A 2 -50.11 -44.04 -1.70
N LYS A 3 -50.38 -42.91 -1.02
CA LYS A 3 -50.94 -41.70 -1.64
C LYS A 3 -50.04 -41.28 -2.81
N LYS A 4 -50.54 -41.37 -4.05
CA LYS A 4 -49.86 -40.94 -5.27
C LYS A 4 -49.63 -39.42 -5.15
N LYS A 5 -48.37 -38.98 -4.96
CA LYS A 5 -48.01 -37.55 -4.91
C LYS A 5 -48.53 -36.87 -6.19
N SER A 6 -49.25 -35.75 -6.04
CA SER A 6 -49.85 -35.02 -7.18
C SER A 6 -48.76 -34.52 -8.13
N THR A 7 -49.08 -34.41 -9.42
CA THR A 7 -48.15 -33.93 -10.46
C THR A 7 -47.57 -32.56 -10.10
N THR A 8 -48.38 -31.70 -9.47
CA THR A 8 -47.99 -30.38 -8.93
C THR A 8 -46.89 -30.49 -7.87
N PHE A 9 -46.98 -31.46 -6.96
CA PHE A 9 -45.96 -31.68 -5.92
C PHE A 9 -44.61 -32.12 -6.52
N LYS A 10 -44.62 -32.90 -7.60
CA LYS A 10 -43.40 -33.29 -8.32
C LYS A 10 -42.75 -32.09 -9.03
N ILE A 11 -43.56 -31.24 -9.68
CA ILE A 11 -43.08 -30.02 -10.35
C ILE A 11 -42.42 -29.07 -9.34
N ILE A 12 -43.05 -28.85 -8.18
CA ILE A 12 -42.50 -27.99 -7.12
C ILE A 12 -41.15 -28.52 -6.62
N ILE A 13 -41.03 -29.83 -6.39
CA ILE A 13 -39.75 -30.43 -5.99
C ILE A 13 -38.67 -30.26 -7.06
N THR A 14 -39.00 -30.47 -8.33
CA THR A 14 -38.04 -30.30 -9.44
C THR A 14 -37.56 -28.84 -9.53
N ILE A 15 -38.45 -27.87 -9.39
CA ILE A 15 -38.10 -26.45 -9.36
C ILE A 15 -37.20 -26.13 -8.16
N LEU A 16 -37.52 -26.65 -6.97
CA LEU A 16 -36.69 -26.46 -5.77
C LEU A 16 -35.30 -27.07 -5.93
N ILE A 17 -35.18 -28.24 -6.57
CA ILE A 17 -33.89 -28.87 -6.85
C ILE A 17 -33.10 -28.04 -7.86
N LEU A 18 -33.73 -27.54 -8.92
CA LEU A 18 -33.08 -26.64 -9.89
C LEU A 18 -32.60 -25.34 -9.24
N LEU A 19 -33.40 -24.73 -8.38
CA LEU A 19 -33.02 -23.56 -7.58
C LEU A 19 -31.85 -23.88 -6.66
N LEU A 20 -31.86 -25.03 -5.97
CA LEU A 20 -30.76 -25.46 -5.12
C LEU A 20 -29.47 -25.67 -5.92
N VAL A 21 -29.54 -26.29 -7.10
CA VAL A 21 -28.38 -26.47 -8.00
C VAL A 21 -27.85 -25.13 -8.48
N LEU A 22 -28.72 -24.18 -8.85
CA LEU A 22 -28.32 -22.83 -9.22
C LEU A 22 -27.64 -22.08 -8.06
N ILE A 23 -28.17 -22.20 -6.84
CA ILE A 23 -27.58 -21.60 -5.63
C ILE A 23 -26.22 -22.24 -5.35
N ILE A 24 -26.11 -23.56 -5.38
CA ILE A 24 -24.83 -24.27 -5.18
C ILE A 24 -23.82 -23.87 -6.26
N GLY A 25 -24.23 -23.83 -7.52
CA GLY A 25 -23.38 -23.40 -8.64
C GLY A 25 -22.91 -21.96 -8.47
N PHE A 26 -23.80 -21.06 -8.03
CA PHE A 26 -23.46 -19.68 -7.72
C PHE A 26 -22.48 -19.57 -6.54
N VAL A 27 -22.70 -20.33 -5.46
CA VAL A 27 -21.80 -20.38 -4.30
C VAL A 27 -20.41 -20.89 -4.69
N ILE A 28 -20.34 -21.96 -5.49
CA ILE A 28 -19.07 -22.50 -6.00
C ILE A 28 -18.37 -21.45 -6.89
N PHE A 29 -19.10 -20.82 -7.81
CA PHE A 29 -18.55 -19.79 -8.69
C PHE A 29 -18.01 -18.59 -7.90
N ALA A 30 -18.78 -18.09 -6.94
CA ALA A 30 -18.38 -17.00 -6.06
C ALA A 30 -17.14 -17.38 -5.23
N PHE A 31 -17.11 -18.60 -4.68
CA PHE A 31 -15.98 -19.12 -3.92
C PHE A 31 -14.71 -19.19 -4.77
N VAL A 32 -14.78 -19.73 -5.99
CA VAL A 32 -13.63 -19.83 -6.91
C VAL A 32 -13.10 -18.44 -7.27
N LYS A 33 -13.99 -17.48 -7.60
CA LYS A 33 -13.59 -16.10 -7.93
C LYS A 33 -12.95 -15.40 -6.73
N PHE A 34 -13.53 -15.56 -5.56
CA PHE A 34 -13.02 -14.98 -4.32
C PHE A 34 -11.65 -15.54 -3.96
N HIS A 35 -11.49 -16.87 -4.02
CA HIS A 35 -10.23 -17.53 -3.69
C HIS A 35 -9.12 -17.18 -4.69
N SER A 36 -9.46 -17.08 -5.98
CA SER A 36 -8.53 -16.63 -7.03
C SER A 36 -8.03 -15.22 -6.76
N LEU A 37 -8.91 -14.27 -6.44
CA LEU A 37 -8.52 -12.88 -6.14
C LEU A 37 -7.62 -12.80 -4.91
N ASN A 38 -7.99 -13.51 -3.84
CA ASN A 38 -7.22 -13.52 -2.60
C ASN A 38 -5.80 -14.09 -2.83
N ASN A 39 -5.65 -15.11 -3.66
CA ASN A 39 -4.35 -15.70 -3.94
C ASN A 39 -3.48 -14.85 -4.89
N SER A 40 -4.08 -13.93 -5.67
CA SER A 40 -3.33 -13.07 -6.60
C SER A 40 -2.59 -11.92 -5.91
N ILE A 41 -3.18 -11.37 -4.83
CA ILE A 41 -2.61 -10.21 -4.11
C ILE A 41 -1.94 -10.57 -2.79
N LYS A 42 -2.31 -11.71 -2.18
CA LYS A 42 -1.85 -12.08 -0.84
C LYS A 42 -0.47 -12.70 -0.88
N GLU A 43 0.49 -12.01 -0.29
CA GLU A 43 1.87 -12.49 -0.06
C GLU A 43 2.21 -12.25 1.42
N PRO A 44 2.08 -13.28 2.28
CA PRO A 44 2.22 -13.14 3.72
C PRO A 44 3.67 -12.89 4.16
N LEU A 45 3.84 -12.26 5.32
CA LEU A 45 5.17 -12.05 5.94
C LEU A 45 5.76 -13.30 6.62
N ASP A 46 5.06 -14.44 6.56
CA ASP A 46 5.37 -15.70 7.26
C ASP A 46 5.62 -15.54 8.77
N ARG A 47 4.79 -14.72 9.43
CA ARG A 47 4.82 -14.49 10.87
C ARG A 47 3.42 -14.23 11.41
N ASP A 48 3.20 -14.52 12.69
CA ASP A 48 1.93 -14.21 13.34
C ASP A 48 1.80 -12.70 13.64
N HIS A 49 2.88 -12.09 14.18
CA HIS A 49 2.99 -10.67 14.46
C HIS A 49 4.46 -10.21 14.43
N SER A 50 4.67 -8.90 14.39
CA SER A 50 6.00 -8.30 14.57
C SER A 50 6.61 -8.69 15.92
N GLN A 51 7.92 -8.95 15.97
CA GLN A 51 8.63 -9.21 17.23
C GLN A 51 8.65 -8.02 18.18
N LEU A 52 8.34 -6.82 17.67
CA LEU A 52 8.22 -5.59 18.46
C LEU A 52 6.83 -5.44 19.11
N ARG A 53 5.90 -6.36 18.85
CA ARG A 53 4.59 -6.46 19.51
C ARG A 53 4.64 -7.48 20.63
N GLN A 54 4.05 -7.16 21.79
CA GLN A 54 3.90 -8.12 22.90
C GLN A 54 2.73 -9.10 22.71
N LYS A 55 1.76 -8.75 21.86
CA LYS A 55 0.53 -9.51 21.61
C LYS A 55 0.06 -9.30 20.18
N ASN A 56 -0.73 -10.25 19.67
CA ASN A 56 -1.47 -10.10 18.43
C ASN A 56 -2.42 -8.90 18.48
N LEU A 57 -2.56 -8.20 17.36
CA LEU A 57 -3.53 -7.13 17.21
C LEU A 57 -4.96 -7.64 17.32
N LYS A 58 -5.81 -6.83 17.95
CA LYS A 58 -7.27 -6.97 17.89
C LYS A 58 -7.85 -5.90 16.97
N ASP A 59 -9.09 -6.10 16.54
CA ASP A 59 -9.82 -5.10 15.77
C ASP A 59 -9.89 -3.77 16.54
N GLY A 60 -9.52 -2.68 15.87
CA GLY A 60 -9.46 -1.34 16.46
C GLY A 60 -8.23 -1.06 17.35
N ASP A 61 -7.27 -1.97 17.48
CA ASP A 61 -5.99 -1.67 18.13
C ASP A 61 -5.14 -0.73 17.24
N PRO A 62 -4.36 0.20 17.82
CA PRO A 62 -3.43 1.01 17.04
C PRO A 62 -2.43 0.15 16.28
N MET A 63 -2.32 0.36 14.98
CA MET A 63 -1.53 -0.46 14.08
C MET A 63 -0.62 0.34 13.18
N THR A 64 0.30 -0.36 12.52
CA THR A 64 1.19 0.19 11.51
C THR A 64 0.97 -0.47 10.16
N VAL A 65 0.96 0.36 9.12
CA VAL A 65 0.91 -0.10 7.73
C VAL A 65 2.01 0.62 6.97
N VAL A 66 2.82 -0.12 6.21
CA VAL A 66 3.76 0.47 5.26
C VAL A 66 3.21 0.41 3.84
N LEU A 67 3.27 1.53 3.13
CA LEU A 67 2.99 1.62 1.70
C LEU A 67 4.32 1.63 0.93
N TYR A 68 4.48 0.66 0.04
CA TYR A 68 5.59 0.59 -0.88
C TYR A 68 5.14 0.95 -2.30
N GLY A 69 5.73 1.99 -2.86
CA GLY A 69 5.65 2.27 -4.29
C GLY A 69 6.79 1.56 -5.00
N ILE A 70 6.47 0.56 -5.81
CA ILE A 70 7.46 -0.24 -6.51
C ILE A 70 7.76 0.38 -7.86
N ASP A 71 9.04 0.69 -8.07
CA ASP A 71 9.57 0.99 -9.40
C ASP A 71 9.78 -0.32 -10.13
N ASP A 72 8.69 -0.79 -10.73
CA ASP A 72 8.61 -1.95 -11.58
C ASP A 72 8.33 -1.48 -12.99
N ASP A 73 9.39 -1.16 -13.75
CA ASP A 73 9.25 -0.81 -15.15
C ASP A 73 9.60 -2.03 -16.04
N ALA A 74 8.97 -2.10 -17.22
CA ALA A 74 9.21 -3.16 -18.19
C ALA A 74 10.68 -3.23 -18.64
N GLN A 75 11.44 -2.14 -18.50
CA GLN A 75 12.85 -2.06 -18.84
C GLN A 75 13.71 -2.80 -17.79
N ARG A 76 13.39 -2.70 -16.50
CA ARG A 76 14.04 -3.42 -15.40
C ARG A 76 13.79 -4.92 -15.44
N HIS A 77 12.62 -5.34 -15.91
CA HIS A 77 12.34 -6.74 -16.23
C HIS A 77 13.21 -7.24 -17.39
N GLN A 78 13.36 -6.45 -18.45
CA GLN A 78 14.25 -6.80 -19.57
C GLN A 78 15.74 -6.84 -19.17
N GLU A 79 16.14 -6.03 -18.20
CA GLU A 79 17.51 -5.93 -17.69
C GLU A 79 17.78 -6.82 -16.45
N ASN A 80 16.81 -7.63 -16.00
CA ASN A 80 16.89 -8.45 -14.77
C ASN A 80 17.31 -7.68 -13.50
N LEU A 81 16.96 -6.38 -13.41
CA LEU A 81 17.44 -5.49 -12.34
C LEU A 81 16.63 -5.59 -11.03
N GLY A 82 15.65 -6.50 -10.96
CA GLY A 82 14.75 -6.66 -9.83
C GLY A 82 13.89 -5.42 -9.54
N GLN A 83 12.92 -5.58 -8.64
CA GLN A 83 12.00 -4.52 -8.22
C GLN A 83 12.61 -3.73 -7.05
N ARG A 84 12.52 -2.39 -7.05
CA ARG A 84 12.92 -1.55 -5.90
C ARG A 84 11.73 -0.78 -5.36
N SER A 85 11.68 -0.59 -4.05
CA SER A 85 10.71 0.30 -3.41
C SER A 85 11.21 1.76 -3.48
N ASP A 86 10.78 2.49 -4.50
CA ASP A 86 11.16 3.90 -4.69
C ASP A 86 10.39 4.84 -3.74
N SER A 87 9.20 4.42 -3.29
CA SER A 87 8.42 5.12 -2.27
C SER A 87 8.22 4.21 -1.06
N ILE A 88 8.52 4.73 0.13
CA ILE A 88 8.33 4.02 1.41
C ILE A 88 7.62 5.00 2.35
N VAL A 89 6.38 4.68 2.70
CA VAL A 89 5.57 5.50 3.62
C VAL A 89 5.10 4.61 4.76
N LEU A 90 5.60 4.87 5.96
CA LEU A 90 5.15 4.18 7.17
C LEU A 90 4.04 5.00 7.84
N MET A 91 2.91 4.36 8.11
CA MET A 91 1.78 4.97 8.79
C MET A 91 1.54 4.23 10.10
N SER A 92 1.33 4.95 11.19
CA SER A 92 0.65 4.43 12.38
C SER A 92 -0.75 5.00 12.44
N ILE A 93 -1.72 4.13 12.65
CA ILE A 93 -3.15 4.44 12.55
C ILE A 93 -3.77 4.08 13.89
N ASN A 94 -4.25 5.09 14.60
CA ASN A 94 -4.91 4.96 15.89
C ASN A 94 -6.38 5.36 15.74
N PRO A 95 -7.31 4.38 15.64
CA PRO A 95 -8.73 4.67 15.48
C PRO A 95 -9.39 5.14 16.79
N LYS A 96 -8.75 4.94 17.95
CA LYS A 96 -9.27 5.42 19.26
C LYS A 96 -9.10 6.94 19.38
N ASP A 97 -7.95 7.44 18.96
CA ASP A 97 -7.61 8.86 18.97
C ASP A 97 -7.96 9.57 17.64
N ASN A 98 -8.52 8.85 16.68
CA ASN A 98 -8.78 9.30 15.31
C ASN A 98 -7.53 9.93 14.66
N LYS A 99 -6.35 9.39 14.95
CA LYS A 99 -5.06 9.97 14.59
C LYS A 99 -4.25 9.01 13.72
N THR A 100 -3.75 9.53 12.61
CA THR A 100 -2.74 8.87 11.79
C THR A 100 -1.45 9.67 11.84
N VAL A 101 -0.33 9.02 12.17
CA VAL A 101 1.01 9.59 12.03
C VAL A 101 1.70 8.91 10.87
N MET A 102 2.15 9.70 9.90
CA MET A 102 2.74 9.24 8.65
C MET A 102 4.17 9.75 8.54
N VAL A 103 5.11 8.89 8.16
CA VAL A 103 6.47 9.28 7.81
C VAL A 103 6.87 8.70 6.46
N SER A 104 7.45 9.56 5.64
CA SER A 104 8.14 9.16 4.42
C SER A 104 9.59 8.79 4.73
N VAL A 105 10.02 7.59 4.37
CA VAL A 105 11.41 7.16 4.51
C VAL A 105 12.11 7.34 3.16
N PRO A 106 13.20 8.14 3.07
CA PRO A 106 13.97 8.29 1.83
C PRO A 106 14.47 6.92 1.34
N ARG A 107 14.34 6.62 0.04
CA ARG A 107 14.67 5.30 -0.51
C ARG A 107 16.16 4.96 -0.40
N ASP A 108 16.99 6.01 -0.37
CA ASP A 108 18.45 5.95 -0.23
C ASP A 108 18.91 5.91 1.24
N THR A 109 17.98 5.81 2.21
CA THR A 109 18.33 5.75 3.63
C THR A 109 19.29 4.61 3.90
N ARG A 110 20.47 4.93 4.44
CA ARG A 110 21.49 3.94 4.78
C ARG A 110 21.08 3.18 6.05
N THR A 111 20.85 1.89 5.91
CA THR A 111 20.43 1.02 7.00
C THR A 111 20.99 -0.40 6.83
N GLU A 112 20.99 -1.16 7.91
CA GLU A 112 21.20 -2.60 7.87
C GLU A 112 20.06 -3.28 7.08
N ILE A 113 20.40 -4.17 6.15
CA ILE A 113 19.46 -4.97 5.38
C ILE A 113 19.32 -6.34 6.05
N VAL A 114 18.18 -6.55 6.70
CA VAL A 114 17.94 -7.75 7.52
C VAL A 114 17.91 -9.00 6.64
N GLY A 115 18.75 -9.98 6.96
CA GLY A 115 18.87 -11.22 6.17
C GLY A 115 19.80 -11.14 4.96
N HIS A 116 20.46 -10.00 4.72
CA HIS A 116 21.45 -9.81 3.65
C HIS A 116 22.87 -9.47 4.17
N ASN A 117 23.03 -9.28 5.50
CA ASN A 117 24.32 -8.98 6.16
C ASN A 117 25.09 -7.79 5.54
N SER A 118 24.37 -6.80 5.01
CA SER A 118 24.97 -5.57 4.46
C SER A 118 24.32 -4.30 5.03
N THR A 119 25.04 -3.19 4.96
CA THR A 119 24.52 -1.86 5.29
C THR A 119 24.48 -1.03 4.01
N GLU A 120 23.27 -0.83 3.48
CA GLU A 120 23.04 -0.25 2.16
C GLU A 120 21.77 0.62 2.16
N LYS A 121 21.28 0.98 0.97
CA LYS A 121 20.04 1.73 0.79
C LYS A 121 18.85 0.86 1.14
N ILE A 122 17.92 1.39 1.93
CA ILE A 122 16.74 0.64 2.36
C ILE A 122 15.92 0.07 1.19
N ASN A 123 15.88 0.74 0.03
CA ASN A 123 15.14 0.24 -1.13
C ASN A 123 15.71 -1.03 -1.77
N HIS A 124 16.96 -1.39 -1.47
CA HIS A 124 17.55 -2.65 -1.92
C HIS A 124 16.93 -3.86 -1.20
N ALA A 125 16.41 -3.69 0.02
CA ALA A 125 15.78 -4.76 0.78
C ALA A 125 14.63 -5.42 0.01
N TYR A 126 13.80 -4.63 -0.69
CA TYR A 126 12.73 -5.15 -1.53
C TYR A 126 13.27 -5.93 -2.74
N ALA A 127 14.37 -5.47 -3.34
CA ALA A 127 14.98 -6.15 -4.49
C ALA A 127 15.59 -7.50 -4.11
N TYR A 128 16.16 -7.62 -2.91
CA TYR A 128 16.83 -8.83 -2.45
C TYR A 128 15.89 -9.90 -1.91
N GLY A 129 14.87 -9.51 -1.15
CA GLY A 129 14.00 -10.46 -0.45
C GLY A 129 12.53 -10.08 -0.43
N GLY A 130 12.11 -9.23 -1.38
CA GLY A 130 10.72 -8.83 -1.54
C GLY A 130 10.17 -8.07 -0.33
N PRO A 131 8.84 -8.06 -0.14
CA PRO A 131 8.19 -7.31 0.93
C PRO A 131 8.65 -7.77 2.32
N LYS A 132 8.94 -9.06 2.51
CA LYS A 132 9.38 -9.61 3.81
C LYS A 132 10.69 -8.98 4.29
N MET A 133 11.71 -8.94 3.43
CA MET A 133 12.99 -8.35 3.76
C MET A 133 12.89 -6.83 3.93
N ALA A 134 12.09 -6.16 3.08
CA ALA A 134 11.84 -4.73 3.19
C ALA A 134 11.19 -4.36 4.53
N VAL A 135 10.14 -5.08 4.93
CA VAL A 135 9.45 -4.89 6.21
C VAL A 135 10.41 -5.09 7.38
N HIS A 136 11.18 -6.18 7.43
CA HIS A 136 12.11 -6.40 8.53
C HIS A 136 13.23 -5.36 8.60
N SER A 137 13.74 -4.90 7.45
CA SER A 137 14.76 -3.84 7.40
C SER A 137 14.19 -2.50 7.86
N LEU A 138 12.93 -2.21 7.53
CA LEU A 138 12.24 -1.00 8.01
C LEU A 138 11.96 -1.08 9.51
N GLU A 139 11.50 -2.22 10.03
CA GLU A 139 11.33 -2.43 11.47
C GLU A 139 12.64 -2.25 12.23
N LYS A 140 13.76 -2.74 11.68
CA LYS A 140 15.09 -2.56 12.26
C LYS A 140 15.53 -1.09 12.27
N LEU A 141 15.31 -0.36 11.16
CA LEU A 141 15.63 1.06 11.06
C LEU A 141 14.79 1.90 12.02
N MET A 142 13.48 1.68 12.00
CA MET A 142 12.47 2.49 12.71
C MET A 142 12.23 2.02 14.14
N ASP A 143 12.67 0.84 14.53
CA ASP A 143 12.43 0.27 15.87
C ASP A 143 10.95 0.37 16.29
N VAL A 144 10.05 0.16 15.34
CA VAL A 144 8.59 0.11 15.52
C VAL A 144 8.06 -1.10 14.75
N PRO A 145 6.99 -1.75 15.23
CA PRO A 145 6.39 -2.84 14.48
C PRO A 145 5.88 -2.33 13.12
N VAL A 146 5.83 -3.23 12.15
CA VAL A 146 5.13 -3.06 10.87
C VAL A 146 4.10 -4.18 10.78
N ASP A 147 2.84 -3.90 11.10
CA ASP A 147 1.84 -4.95 11.24
C ASP A 147 1.37 -5.45 9.88
N HIS A 148 1.18 -4.55 8.92
CA HIS A 148 0.79 -4.87 7.55
C HIS A 148 1.57 -4.07 6.51
N TYR A 149 1.55 -4.53 5.27
CA TYR A 149 2.11 -3.80 4.14
C TYR A 149 1.17 -3.80 2.94
N ILE A 150 1.32 -2.78 2.10
CA ILE A 150 0.73 -2.71 0.77
C ILE A 150 1.83 -2.27 -0.19
N ALA A 151 2.16 -3.11 -1.17
CA ALA A 151 3.09 -2.80 -2.24
C ALA A 151 2.33 -2.66 -3.56
N ILE A 152 2.54 -1.56 -4.27
CA ILE A 152 1.89 -1.27 -5.54
C ILE A 152 2.87 -0.64 -6.53
N ASN A 153 2.86 -1.09 -7.78
CA ASN A 153 3.65 -0.45 -8.84
C ASN A 153 2.89 0.72 -9.49
N MET A 154 3.59 1.50 -10.32
CA MET A 154 3.02 2.72 -10.91
C MET A 154 1.82 2.46 -11.82
N ASP A 155 1.81 1.34 -12.55
CA ASP A 155 0.69 0.97 -13.40
C ASP A 155 -0.52 0.55 -12.56
N GLY A 156 -0.30 -0.13 -11.44
CA GLY A 156 -1.32 -0.41 -10.43
C GLY A 156 -1.93 0.88 -9.87
N VAL A 157 -1.09 1.87 -9.50
CA VAL A 157 -1.58 3.17 -9.01
C VAL A 157 -2.46 3.84 -10.06
N LYS A 158 -2.02 3.89 -11.32
CA LYS A 158 -2.84 4.42 -12.43
C LYS A 158 -4.19 3.74 -12.51
N THR A 159 -4.22 2.40 -12.51
CA THR A 159 -5.46 1.63 -12.58
C THR A 159 -6.39 1.94 -11.40
N VAL A 160 -5.85 2.06 -10.18
CA VAL A 160 -6.66 2.42 -9.02
C VAL A 160 -7.23 3.83 -9.16
N VAL A 161 -6.43 4.81 -9.60
CA VAL A 161 -6.88 6.19 -9.83
C VAL A 161 -8.04 6.24 -10.84
N ASP A 162 -7.92 5.50 -11.94
CA ASP A 162 -8.97 5.42 -12.96
C ASP A 162 -10.28 4.81 -12.38
N GLU A 163 -10.17 3.77 -11.52
CA GLU A 163 -11.32 3.10 -10.90
C GLU A 163 -12.02 3.94 -9.81
N ILE A 164 -11.27 4.74 -9.05
CA ILE A 164 -11.85 5.65 -8.03
C ILE A 164 -12.39 6.94 -8.62
N GLY A 165 -12.05 7.23 -9.89
CA GLY A 165 -12.51 8.41 -10.61
C GLY A 165 -11.63 9.64 -10.43
N GLY A 166 -10.34 9.44 -10.10
CA GLY A 166 -9.35 10.49 -9.91
C GLY A 166 -8.95 10.74 -8.44
N VAL A 167 -7.87 11.47 -8.23
CA VAL A 167 -7.38 11.86 -6.89
C VAL A 167 -6.97 13.32 -6.84
N ASP A 168 -7.09 13.94 -5.66
CA ASP A 168 -6.63 15.30 -5.45
C ASP A 168 -5.16 15.34 -5.00
N ILE A 169 -4.36 16.17 -5.69
CA ILE A 169 -2.98 16.48 -5.30
C ILE A 169 -2.75 17.98 -5.24
N VAL A 170 -1.70 18.38 -4.52
CA VAL A 170 -1.16 19.75 -4.51
C VAL A 170 0.23 19.67 -5.10
N SER A 171 0.46 20.31 -6.24
CA SER A 171 1.74 20.11 -6.91
C SER A 171 2.92 20.66 -6.09
N ASP A 172 3.98 19.87 -5.96
CA ASP A 172 5.21 20.22 -5.24
C ASP A 172 6.13 21.19 -6.03
N ALA A 173 5.95 21.24 -7.35
CA ALA A 173 6.86 21.90 -8.27
C ALA A 173 6.13 22.44 -9.51
N THR A 174 6.72 23.44 -10.17
CA THR A 174 6.25 23.89 -11.49
C THR A 174 7.06 23.20 -12.57
N PHE A 175 6.40 22.40 -13.41
CA PHE A 175 7.03 21.69 -14.51
C PHE A 175 6.02 21.35 -15.60
N LYS A 176 6.54 21.04 -16.79
CA LYS A 176 5.76 20.51 -17.91
C LYS A 176 6.33 19.16 -18.32
N PHE A 177 5.47 18.15 -18.44
CA PHE A 177 5.87 16.82 -18.89
C PHE A 177 4.81 16.25 -19.83
N HIS A 178 5.23 15.81 -21.01
CA HIS A 178 4.33 15.46 -22.13
C HIS A 178 3.31 16.59 -22.39
N ASN A 179 2.01 16.26 -22.36
CA ASN A 179 0.91 17.20 -22.61
C ASN A 179 0.37 17.84 -21.32
N TYR A 180 1.02 17.60 -20.17
CA TYR A 180 0.56 18.05 -18.86
C TYR A 180 1.48 19.11 -18.26
N GLN A 181 0.88 20.06 -17.56
CA GLN A 181 1.58 21.13 -16.85
C GLN A 181 1.06 21.22 -15.43
N PHE A 182 1.99 21.21 -14.48
CA PHE A 182 1.70 21.36 -13.07
C PHE A 182 2.40 22.61 -12.56
N GLU A 183 1.73 23.35 -11.68
CA GLU A 183 2.27 24.54 -11.04
C GLU A 183 2.34 24.35 -9.53
N LYS A 184 3.49 24.70 -8.96
CA LYS A 184 3.75 24.56 -7.53
C LYS A 184 2.66 25.22 -6.70
N GLY A 185 2.14 24.47 -5.72
CA GLY A 185 1.10 24.91 -4.79
C GLY A 185 -0.32 24.88 -5.35
N LYS A 186 -0.51 24.64 -6.65
CA LYS A 186 -1.86 24.49 -7.22
C LYS A 186 -2.42 23.10 -6.94
N LYS A 187 -3.73 23.07 -6.67
CA LYS A 187 -4.51 21.84 -6.52
C LYS A 187 -4.96 21.34 -7.88
N TYR A 188 -4.86 20.03 -8.07
CA TYR A 188 -5.34 19.34 -9.27
C TYR A 188 -6.12 18.11 -8.84
N HIS A 189 -7.26 17.88 -9.50
CA HIS A 189 -7.91 16.59 -9.51
C HIS A 189 -7.40 15.84 -10.75
N ILE A 190 -6.69 14.74 -10.54
CA ILE A 190 -5.95 14.05 -11.59
C ILE A 190 -6.49 12.64 -11.86
N ASP A 191 -6.62 12.29 -13.14
CA ASP A 191 -6.91 10.93 -13.59
C ASP A 191 -5.65 10.03 -13.58
N GLY A 192 -5.77 8.77 -13.99
CA GLY A 192 -4.65 7.82 -13.96
C GLY A 192 -3.50 8.18 -14.89
N ASP A 193 -3.76 8.77 -16.06
CA ASP A 193 -2.71 9.19 -17.01
C ASP A 193 -1.96 10.41 -16.47
N GLN A 194 -2.68 11.36 -15.88
CA GLN A 194 -2.13 12.52 -15.20
C GLN A 194 -1.32 12.09 -13.96
N ALA A 195 -1.82 11.15 -13.16
CA ALA A 195 -1.12 10.60 -12.01
C ALA A 195 0.17 9.88 -12.41
N LEU A 196 0.12 9.05 -13.44
CA LEU A 196 1.31 8.36 -13.94
C LEU A 196 2.35 9.35 -14.48
N THR A 197 1.92 10.37 -15.23
CA THR A 197 2.80 11.44 -15.70
C THR A 197 3.41 12.19 -14.52
N TYR A 198 2.57 12.57 -13.55
CA TYR A 198 2.99 13.29 -12.36
C TYR A 198 4.00 12.50 -11.55
N MET A 199 3.84 11.18 -11.39
CA MET A 199 4.80 10.32 -10.67
C MET A 199 6.09 10.02 -11.44
N ARG A 200 6.07 10.11 -12.78
CA ARG A 200 7.23 9.78 -13.63
C ARG A 200 8.13 10.98 -13.95
N SER A 201 7.66 12.22 -13.80
CA SER A 201 8.51 13.38 -14.09
C SER A 201 9.75 13.40 -13.18
N ARG A 202 10.89 13.79 -13.73
CA ARG A 202 12.21 13.74 -13.08
C ARG A 202 13.17 14.73 -13.70
N LYS A 203 13.33 14.68 -15.02
CA LYS A 203 14.36 15.43 -15.75
C LYS A 203 13.88 16.79 -16.25
N GLU A 204 12.58 17.01 -16.19
CA GLU A 204 11.92 18.21 -16.66
C GLU A 204 12.37 19.40 -15.83
N GLU A 205 12.53 20.53 -16.49
CA GLU A 205 12.92 21.78 -15.83
C GLU A 205 11.93 22.10 -14.71
N GLY A 206 12.47 22.38 -13.51
CA GLY A 206 11.68 22.66 -12.31
C GLY A 206 11.15 21.43 -11.56
N ALA A 207 11.21 20.21 -12.11
CA ALA A 207 10.59 19.01 -11.53
C ALA A 207 11.30 18.42 -10.29
N GLY A 208 12.45 18.99 -9.89
CA GLY A 208 13.14 18.60 -8.65
C GLY A 208 13.94 17.30 -8.73
N GLY A 209 14.20 16.75 -9.92
CA GLY A 209 15.04 15.56 -10.07
C GLY A 209 14.38 14.31 -9.51
N ASP A 210 15.23 13.38 -9.05
CA ASP A 210 14.78 12.12 -8.47
C ASP A 210 14.11 12.30 -7.09
N GLY A 211 14.57 13.27 -6.29
CA GLY A 211 13.93 13.62 -5.03
C GLY A 211 12.50 14.14 -5.24
N GLY A 212 12.30 15.04 -6.20
CA GLY A 212 10.95 15.50 -6.58
C GLY A 212 10.07 14.35 -7.07
N ARG A 213 10.62 13.44 -7.88
CA ARG A 213 9.91 12.23 -8.33
C ARG A 213 9.43 11.38 -7.15
N GLN A 214 10.30 11.14 -6.18
CA GLN A 214 9.99 10.37 -4.99
C GLN A 214 8.86 11.04 -4.17
N LEU A 215 8.93 12.35 -3.97
CA LEU A 215 7.90 13.11 -3.25
C LEU A 215 6.53 12.98 -3.93
N ARG A 216 6.49 13.07 -5.26
CA ARG A 216 5.26 12.93 -6.05
C ARG A 216 4.66 11.53 -5.96
N GLN A 217 5.50 10.49 -6.02
CA GLN A 217 5.04 9.12 -5.81
C GLN A 217 4.42 8.93 -4.42
N GLN A 218 5.08 9.43 -3.37
CA GLN A 218 4.55 9.38 -2.00
C GLN A 218 3.20 10.10 -1.89
N GLN A 219 3.09 11.28 -2.49
CA GLN A 219 1.86 12.06 -2.48
C GLN A 219 0.71 11.33 -3.18
N VAL A 220 0.94 10.79 -4.38
CA VAL A 220 -0.11 10.09 -5.15
C VAL A 220 -0.51 8.79 -4.45
N ILE A 221 0.44 7.97 -4.01
CA ILE A 221 0.14 6.70 -3.30
C ILE A 221 -0.67 6.97 -2.03
N THR A 222 -0.30 8.02 -1.28
CA THR A 222 -1.04 8.43 -0.09
C THR A 222 -2.45 8.92 -0.42
N ALA A 223 -2.60 9.74 -1.48
CA ALA A 223 -3.91 10.24 -1.91
C ALA A 223 -4.82 9.09 -2.39
N VAL A 224 -4.26 8.12 -3.12
CA VAL A 224 -4.96 6.92 -3.56
C VAL A 224 -5.40 6.07 -2.39
N ALA A 225 -4.51 5.80 -1.44
CA ALA A 225 -4.88 5.04 -0.23
C ALA A 225 -6.02 5.74 0.51
N LYS A 226 -5.89 7.05 0.75
CA LYS A 226 -6.92 7.86 1.40
C LYS A 226 -8.27 7.76 0.69
N GLU A 227 -8.30 7.97 -0.62
CA GLU A 227 -9.55 7.95 -1.39
C GLU A 227 -10.16 6.55 -1.47
N ALA A 228 -9.34 5.51 -1.68
CA ALA A 228 -9.82 4.12 -1.70
C ALA A 228 -10.44 3.71 -0.35
N PHE A 229 -9.85 4.12 0.78
CA PHE A 229 -10.34 3.79 2.12
C PHE A 229 -11.48 4.72 2.59
N SER A 230 -11.65 5.92 2.03
CA SER A 230 -12.78 6.81 2.33
C SER A 230 -14.09 6.32 1.69
N MET A 231 -14.00 5.52 0.62
CA MET A 231 -15.18 4.97 -0.05
C MET A 231 -16.06 4.14 0.90
N SER A 232 -17.34 4.49 0.97
CA SER A 232 -18.33 3.73 1.75
C SER A 232 -18.71 2.40 1.11
N SER A 233 -18.51 2.25 -0.21
CA SER A 233 -18.96 1.10 -1.00
C SER A 233 -17.93 -0.03 -1.02
N VAL A 234 -18.28 -1.14 -0.35
CA VAL A 234 -17.53 -2.42 -0.42
C VAL A 234 -17.38 -2.87 -1.87
N THR A 235 -18.41 -2.74 -2.71
CA THR A 235 -18.36 -3.18 -4.11
C THR A 235 -17.34 -2.41 -4.94
N LYS A 236 -17.11 -1.13 -4.66
CA LYS A 236 -16.07 -0.33 -5.34
C LYS A 236 -14.67 -0.70 -4.86
N LEU A 237 -14.50 -0.91 -3.55
CA LEU A 237 -13.23 -1.41 -3.03
C LEU A 237 -12.86 -2.78 -3.65
N ASN A 238 -13.87 -3.62 -3.85
CA ASN A 238 -13.72 -4.91 -4.51
C ASN A 238 -13.29 -4.77 -5.98
N SER A 239 -13.81 -3.78 -6.73
CA SER A 239 -13.39 -3.54 -8.11
C SER A 239 -11.97 -3.01 -8.18
N ILE A 240 -11.58 -2.11 -7.26
CA ILE A 240 -10.22 -1.57 -7.14
C ILE A 240 -9.20 -2.69 -6.95
N PHE A 241 -9.38 -3.54 -5.94
CA PHE A 241 -8.42 -4.63 -5.68
C PHE A 241 -8.36 -5.63 -6.83
N LYS A 242 -9.49 -5.89 -7.50
CA LYS A 242 -9.52 -6.75 -8.68
C LYS A 242 -8.78 -6.13 -9.86
N ALA A 243 -8.94 -4.82 -10.09
CA ALA A 243 -8.28 -4.13 -11.18
C ALA A 243 -6.76 -4.01 -10.94
N ALA A 244 -6.35 -3.82 -9.69
CA ALA A 244 -4.94 -3.72 -9.30
C ALA A 244 -4.27 -5.08 -9.01
N GLN A 245 -4.96 -6.21 -9.12
CA GLN A 245 -4.49 -7.50 -8.59
C GLN A 245 -3.11 -7.94 -9.10
N ASP A 246 -2.78 -7.62 -10.36
CA ASP A 246 -1.51 -8.03 -10.97
C ASP A 246 -0.35 -7.16 -10.51
N ASN A 247 -0.67 -5.96 -10.00
CA ASN A 247 0.25 -4.89 -9.65
C ASN A 247 0.28 -4.56 -8.14
N LEU A 248 -0.49 -5.30 -7.33
CA LEU A 248 -0.69 -5.09 -5.90
C LEU A 248 -0.28 -6.34 -5.12
N ARG A 249 0.54 -6.18 -4.07
CA ARG A 249 0.87 -7.23 -3.09
C ARG A 249 0.61 -6.73 -1.68
N THR A 250 0.11 -7.60 -0.81
CA THR A 250 -0.16 -7.29 0.61
C THR A 250 -0.22 -8.59 1.42
N ASP A 251 0.03 -8.52 2.72
CA ASP A 251 -0.18 -9.65 3.63
C ASP A 251 -1.66 -9.83 4.04
N LEU A 252 -2.51 -8.84 3.76
CA LEU A 252 -3.92 -8.85 4.10
C LEU A 252 -4.74 -9.65 3.09
N SER A 253 -5.66 -10.48 3.58
CA SER A 253 -6.75 -11.00 2.76
C SER A 253 -7.73 -9.89 2.42
N PHE A 254 -8.53 -10.13 1.40
CA PHE A 254 -9.59 -9.22 0.99
C PHE A 254 -10.65 -8.97 2.08
N ILE A 255 -10.93 -9.97 2.92
CA ILE A 255 -11.84 -9.82 4.06
C ILE A 255 -11.21 -8.88 5.08
N GLU A 256 -9.92 -9.08 5.38
CA GLU A 256 -9.17 -8.25 6.31
C GLU A 256 -9.05 -6.80 5.82
N LEU A 257 -8.84 -6.57 4.52
CA LEU A 257 -8.85 -5.22 3.92
C LEU A 257 -10.20 -4.52 4.06
N ASN A 258 -11.30 -5.24 3.82
CA ASN A 258 -12.65 -4.69 3.98
C ASN A 258 -12.96 -4.35 5.45
N LYS A 259 -12.47 -5.18 6.37
CA LYS A 259 -12.59 -4.96 7.81
C LYS A 259 -11.72 -3.81 8.30
N PHE A 260 -10.49 -3.73 7.80
CA PHE A 260 -9.59 -2.62 8.03
C PHE A 260 -10.24 -1.29 7.61
N ARG A 261 -10.89 -1.26 6.44
CA ARG A 261 -11.66 -0.08 6.03
C ARG A 261 -12.76 0.28 7.03
N SER A 262 -13.54 -0.68 7.54
CA SER A 262 -14.63 -0.37 8.48
C SER A 262 -14.13 0.10 9.84
N ASP A 263 -13.07 -0.51 10.35
CA ASP A 263 -12.62 -0.32 11.73
C ASP A 263 -11.75 0.94 11.89
N TYR A 264 -11.12 1.40 10.79
CA TYR A 264 -10.16 2.50 10.80
C TYR A 264 -10.61 3.73 9.99
N ASN A 265 -11.84 3.76 9.46
CA ASN A 265 -12.35 4.87 8.65
C ASN A 265 -12.32 6.25 9.34
N LYS A 266 -12.32 6.31 10.67
CA LYS A 266 -12.28 7.57 11.44
C LYS A 266 -10.88 8.17 11.59
N ALA A 267 -9.83 7.37 11.38
CA ALA A 267 -8.46 7.76 11.63
C ALA A 267 -7.86 8.70 10.55
N ASP A 268 -8.61 8.97 9.47
CA ASP A 268 -8.22 9.90 8.40
C ASP A 268 -8.50 11.38 8.74
N ASN A 269 -9.22 11.65 9.84
CA ASN A 269 -9.60 13.03 10.19
C ASN A 269 -8.42 13.87 10.72
N ASN A 270 -7.38 13.24 11.27
CA ASN A 270 -6.21 13.92 11.81
C ASN A 270 -4.93 13.21 11.37
N VAL A 271 -4.32 13.70 10.29
CA VAL A 271 -3.08 13.14 9.73
C VAL A 271 -1.89 14.06 10.04
N GLU A 272 -1.01 13.60 10.93
CA GLU A 272 0.29 14.24 11.20
C GLU A 272 1.34 13.66 10.23
N ARG A 273 2.01 14.52 9.47
CA ARG A 273 3.09 14.12 8.55
C ARG A 273 4.44 14.49 9.13
N LEU A 274 5.33 13.52 9.21
CA LEU A 274 6.68 13.66 9.73
C LEU A 274 7.71 13.55 8.62
N ILE A 275 8.85 14.20 8.83
CA ILE A 275 10.01 14.16 7.96
C ILE A 275 11.18 13.65 8.80
N ILE A 276 11.98 12.75 8.23
CA ILE A 276 13.26 12.36 8.81
C ILE A 276 14.30 13.32 8.23
N ASP A 277 14.89 14.15 9.08
CA ASP A 277 16.02 15.00 8.69
C ASP A 277 17.28 14.17 8.57
N GLY A 278 18.21 14.65 7.75
CA GLY A 278 19.47 13.95 7.50
C GLY A 278 20.28 14.65 6.43
N GLN A 279 21.33 13.97 5.98
CA GLN A 279 22.24 14.48 4.97
C GLN A 279 22.49 13.46 3.88
N ASN A 280 22.58 13.94 2.63
CA ASN A 280 23.02 13.09 1.52
C ASN A 280 24.54 13.15 1.43
N ASP A 281 25.20 11.99 1.41
CA ASP A 281 26.65 11.90 1.25
C ASP A 281 27.03 10.63 0.47
N LYS A 282 28.23 10.60 -0.10
CA LYS A 282 28.77 9.41 -0.76
C LYS A 282 29.30 8.42 0.27
N GLY A 283 28.95 7.15 0.12
CA GLY A 283 29.58 6.05 0.85
C GLY A 283 30.96 5.71 0.28
N ASP A 284 31.65 4.80 0.97
CA ASP A 284 32.98 4.30 0.58
C ASP A 284 32.97 3.56 -0.78
N ASP A 285 31.80 3.09 -1.21
CA ASP A 285 31.53 2.47 -2.51
C ASP A 285 31.27 3.48 -3.64
N GLY A 286 31.29 4.79 -3.33
CA GLY A 286 31.03 5.88 -4.28
C GLY A 286 29.54 6.13 -4.58
N LEU A 287 28.61 5.40 -3.97
CA LEU A 287 27.17 5.59 -4.12
C LEU A 287 26.67 6.67 -3.16
N TYR A 288 25.65 7.43 -3.57
CA TYR A 288 24.99 8.38 -2.68
C TYR A 288 24.00 7.69 -1.75
N TYR A 289 24.07 8.04 -0.47
CA TYR A 289 23.18 7.59 0.58
C TYR A 289 22.54 8.77 1.31
N PHE A 290 21.34 8.55 1.84
CA PHE A 290 20.76 9.42 2.84
C PHE A 290 21.14 8.90 4.24
N TYR A 291 21.85 9.71 5.00
CA TYR A 291 22.23 9.45 6.38
C TYR A 291 21.24 10.17 7.31
N PRO A 292 20.32 9.44 7.96
CA PRO A 292 19.35 10.06 8.84
C PRO A 292 20.05 10.69 10.05
N ASN A 293 19.65 11.90 10.40
CA ASN A 293 20.01 12.52 11.66
C ASN A 293 19.43 11.67 12.81
N LYS A 294 20.26 11.32 13.79
CA LYS A 294 19.87 10.41 14.87
C LYS A 294 18.74 10.97 15.75
N ASP A 295 18.78 12.27 16.06
CA ASP A 295 17.79 12.89 16.93
C ASP A 295 16.44 13.01 16.21
N SER A 296 16.45 13.47 14.95
CA SER A 296 15.24 13.50 14.11
C SER A 296 14.65 12.11 13.92
N LEU A 297 15.48 11.11 13.62
CA LEU A 297 15.02 9.73 13.51
C LEU A 297 14.39 9.26 14.82
N ASN A 298 15.03 9.47 15.97
CA ASN A 298 14.49 9.08 17.27
C ASN A 298 13.19 9.80 17.63
N GLU A 299 13.05 11.09 17.30
CA GLU A 299 11.79 11.83 17.48
C GLU A 299 10.66 11.21 16.66
N VAL A 300 10.91 10.90 15.39
CA VAL A 300 9.94 10.22 14.53
C VAL A 300 9.54 8.87 15.11
N LYS A 301 10.52 8.07 15.56
CA LYS A 301 10.25 6.78 16.21
C LYS A 301 9.35 6.95 17.42
N GLN A 302 9.63 7.93 18.27
CA GLN A 302 8.85 8.17 19.48
C GLN A 302 7.41 8.58 19.14
N LYS A 303 7.22 9.51 18.19
CA LYS A 303 5.88 9.93 17.75
C LYS A 303 5.05 8.76 17.20
N ILE A 304 5.68 7.83 16.50
CA ILE A 304 5.01 6.60 16.02
C ILE A 304 4.66 5.70 17.22
N LYS A 305 5.61 5.42 18.12
CA LYS A 305 5.37 4.58 19.32
C LYS A 305 4.26 5.15 20.21
N ASP A 306 4.25 6.47 20.42
CA ASP A 306 3.22 7.18 21.18
C ASP A 306 1.84 6.96 20.55
N ASN A 307 1.73 7.12 19.21
CA ASN A 307 0.48 6.89 18.50
C ASN A 307 0.03 5.41 18.54
N LEU A 308 0.98 4.48 18.71
CA LEU A 308 0.71 3.05 18.87
C LEU A 308 0.38 2.63 20.32
N GLU A 309 0.39 3.59 21.27
CA GLU A 309 0.25 3.32 22.71
C GLU A 309 1.33 2.35 23.24
N MET A 310 2.51 2.33 22.63
CA MET A 310 3.65 1.52 23.06
C MET A 310 4.40 2.21 24.20
N LYS A 311 4.73 1.46 25.26
CA LYS A 311 5.51 1.95 26.41
C LYS A 311 7.00 1.71 26.21
#